data_AF-A0A2Z6PGM7-F1
#
_entry.id   AF-A0A2Z6PGM7-F1
#
_cell.length_a   1.000
_cell.length_b   1.000
_cell.length_c   1.000
_cell.angle_alpha   90.00
_cell.angle_beta   90.00
_cell.angle_gamma   90.00
#
_symmetry.space_group_name_H-M   'P 1'
#
loop_
_entity.id
_entity.type
_entity.pdbx_description
1 polymer ?
#
loop_
_entity_poly.entity_id
_entity_poly.type
_entity_poly.pdbx_seq_one_letter_code
_entity_poly.pdbx_strand_id
1 'polypeptide(L)'
;MVDSSPNQMDFEKCNGIMEVADLIRDKQVDENLRLKCGEFLQLLIGHVNGRDSPPLATIHEDTRRLLGETSASLIWAASQFGSTLDPEQRLTALQIQARRILESLDLY
;
A
#
# COMPACT_ATOMS: atom_id res chain seq x y z
N MET A 1 -6.08 17.98 -3.06
CA MET A 1 -5.34 16.88 -3.73
C MET A 1 -5.82 16.87 -5.16
N VAL A 2 -4.93 17.01 -6.16
CA VAL A 2 -5.29 17.03 -7.59
C VAL A 2 -6.06 15.74 -7.91
N ASP A 3 -7.13 15.81 -8.69
CA ASP A 3 -7.85 14.62 -9.16
C ASP A 3 -6.87 13.69 -9.87
N SER A 4 -6.46 12.64 -9.17
CA SER A 4 -5.41 11.70 -9.57
C SER A 4 -5.95 10.50 -10.34
N SER A 5 -7.20 10.57 -10.82
CA SER A 5 -7.84 9.50 -11.60
C SER A 5 -7.02 9.09 -12.84
N PRO A 6 -6.44 10.02 -13.63
CA PRO A 6 -5.56 9.63 -14.73
C PRO A 6 -4.32 8.84 -14.27
N ASN A 7 -3.66 9.29 -13.20
CA ASN A 7 -2.47 8.63 -12.66
C ASN A 7 -2.81 7.23 -12.11
N GLN A 8 -3.99 7.06 -11.51
CA GLN A 8 -4.43 5.75 -11.01
C GLN A 8 -4.72 4.78 -12.15
N MET A 9 -5.42 5.25 -13.19
CA MET A 9 -5.68 4.43 -14.38
C MET A 9 -4.39 3.99 -15.08
N ASP A 10 -3.42 4.90 -15.21
CA ASP A 10 -2.15 4.57 -15.84
C ASP A 10 -1.28 3.67 -14.94
N PHE A 11 -1.33 3.87 -13.63
CA PHE A 11 -0.69 2.96 -12.67
C PHE A 11 -1.24 1.54 -12.80
N GLU A 12 -2.54 1.37 -12.96
CA GLU A 12 -3.15 0.06 -13.15
C GLU A 12 -2.84 -0.57 -14.52
N LYS A 13 -2.91 0.21 -15.61
CA LYS A 13 -2.52 -0.27 -16.95
C LYS A 13 -1.08 -0.80 -17.00
N CYS A 14 -0.21 -0.24 -16.17
CA CYS A 14 1.19 -0.66 -16.07
C CYS A 14 1.42 -1.78 -15.05
N ASN A 15 0.38 -2.43 -14.53
CA ASN A 15 0.46 -3.43 -13.46
C ASN A 15 1.19 -2.90 -12.21
N GLY A 16 0.99 -1.64 -11.85
CA GLY A 16 1.76 -0.97 -10.80
C GLY A 16 1.70 -1.66 -9.43
N ILE A 17 0.59 -2.32 -9.07
CA ILE A 17 0.51 -3.11 -7.83
C ILE A 17 1.49 -4.30 -7.86
N MET A 18 1.63 -4.96 -9.01
CA MET A 18 2.57 -6.06 -9.17
C MET A 18 4.01 -5.58 -9.02
N GLU A 19 4.36 -4.47 -9.66
CA GLU A 19 5.70 -3.85 -9.55
C GLU A 19 6.03 -3.49 -8.10
N VAL A 20 5.09 -2.87 -7.38
CA VAL A 20 5.28 -2.54 -5.96
C VAL A 20 5.38 -3.79 -5.09
N ALA A 21 4.62 -4.84 -5.42
CA ALA A 21 4.68 -6.11 -4.71
C ALA A 21 6.00 -6.85 -4.95
N ASP A 22 6.57 -6.76 -6.15
CA ASP A 22 7.89 -7.33 -6.46
C ASP A 22 8.98 -6.61 -5.66
N LEU A 23 8.94 -5.26 -5.63
CA LEU A 23 9.89 -4.45 -4.87
C LEU A 23 9.84 -4.72 -3.36
N ILE A 24 8.65 -4.80 -2.75
CA ILE A 24 8.53 -4.97 -1.29
C ILE A 24 8.94 -6.38 -0.83
N ARG A 25 8.80 -7.40 -1.71
CA ARG A 25 9.17 -8.79 -1.42
C ARG A 25 10.65 -9.09 -1.69
N ASP A 26 11.29 -8.34 -2.58
CA ASP A 26 12.69 -8.57 -2.91
C ASP A 26 13.61 -8.16 -1.74
N LYS A 27 14.16 -9.17 -1.05
CA LYS A 27 15.09 -8.98 0.08
C LYS A 27 16.45 -8.39 -0.33
N GLN A 28 16.76 -8.33 -1.64
CA GLN A 28 17.97 -7.67 -2.16
C GLN A 28 17.76 -6.18 -2.41
N VAL A 29 16.51 -5.71 -2.46
CA VAL A 29 16.19 -4.29 -2.57
C VAL A 29 16.47 -3.59 -1.25
N ASP A 30 16.94 -2.35 -1.34
CA ASP A 30 17.16 -1.46 -0.19
C ASP A 30 15.95 -1.45 0.76
N GLU A 31 16.21 -1.67 2.04
CA GLU A 31 15.16 -1.80 3.06
C GLU A 31 14.32 -0.52 3.16
N ASN A 32 14.93 0.66 2.98
CA ASN A 32 14.20 1.92 3.01
C ASN A 32 13.29 2.06 1.77
N LEU A 33 13.71 1.60 0.59
CA LEU A 33 12.81 1.51 -0.57
C LEU A 33 11.64 0.53 -0.33
N ARG A 34 11.90 -0.64 0.26
CA ARG A 34 10.84 -1.59 0.65
C ARG A 34 9.85 -0.95 1.63
N LEU A 35 10.33 -0.20 2.62
CA LEU A 35 9.49 0.55 3.55
C LEU A 35 8.62 1.60 2.83
N LYS A 36 9.19 2.34 1.87
CA LYS A 36 8.42 3.30 1.06
C LYS A 36 7.34 2.64 0.21
N CYS A 37 7.56 1.41 -0.27
CA CYS A 37 6.52 0.62 -0.93
C CYS A 37 5.37 0.31 0.04
N GLY A 38 5.67 -0.07 1.28
CA GLY A 38 4.66 -0.30 2.33
C GLY A 38 3.86 0.96 2.69
N GLU A 39 4.53 2.11 2.85
CA GLU A 39 3.86 3.41 3.07
C GLU A 39 2.97 3.78 1.87
N PHE A 40 3.44 3.56 0.64
CA PHE A 40 2.70 3.85 -0.58
C PHE A 40 1.43 3.02 -0.68
N LEU A 41 1.49 1.70 -0.44
CA LEU A 41 0.32 0.83 -0.49
C LEU A 41 -0.76 1.23 0.53
N GLN A 42 -0.36 1.63 1.74
CA GLN A 42 -1.29 2.14 2.75
C GLN A 42 -2.01 3.42 2.29
N LEU A 43 -1.26 4.36 1.68
CA LEU A 43 -1.81 5.60 1.16
C LEU A 43 -2.73 5.36 -0.05
N LEU A 44 -2.31 4.48 -0.96
CA LEU A 44 -3.09 4.13 -2.14
C LEU A 44 -4.42 3.50 -1.72
N ILE A 45 -4.40 2.46 -0.88
CA ILE A 45 -5.61 1.77 -0.40
C ILE A 45 -6.49 2.71 0.42
N GLY A 46 -5.91 3.55 1.27
CA GLY A 46 -6.66 4.54 2.04
C GLY A 46 -7.34 5.60 1.17
N HIS A 47 -6.77 5.88 -0.01
CA HIS A 47 -7.34 6.82 -0.97
C HIS A 47 -8.38 6.20 -1.91
N VAL A 48 -8.20 4.94 -2.31
CA VAL A 48 -9.20 4.23 -3.12
C VAL A 48 -10.40 3.76 -2.29
N ASN A 49 -10.24 3.65 -0.97
CA ASN A 49 -11.35 3.42 -0.06
C ASN A 49 -12.39 4.55 -0.13
N GLY A 50 -13.61 4.20 -0.53
CA GLY A 50 -14.72 5.14 -0.77
C GLY A 50 -14.93 5.50 -2.24
N ARG A 51 -14.13 4.96 -3.17
CA ARG A 51 -14.33 5.09 -4.62
C ARG A 51 -14.64 3.72 -5.22
N ASP A 52 -15.91 3.33 -5.20
CA ASP A 52 -16.43 2.08 -5.79
C ASP A 52 -16.38 2.03 -7.33
N SER A 53 -15.66 2.93 -7.98
CA SER A 53 -15.51 2.94 -9.43
C SER A 53 -14.39 2.00 -9.85
N PRO A 54 -14.66 1.01 -10.74
CA PRO A 54 -13.61 0.36 -11.49
C PRO A 54 -12.73 1.42 -12.16
N PRO A 55 -11.40 1.25 -12.15
CA PRO A 55 -10.72 -0.03 -11.94
C PRO A 55 -10.16 -0.23 -10.50
N LEU A 56 -10.43 0.70 -9.58
CA LEU A 56 -9.88 0.75 -8.22
C LEU A 56 -10.35 -0.37 -7.26
N ALA A 57 -11.38 -1.13 -7.65
CA ALA A 57 -11.94 -2.23 -6.85
C ALA A 57 -11.02 -3.46 -6.77
N THR A 58 -10.07 -3.60 -7.69
CA THR A 58 -9.16 -4.76 -7.80
C THR A 58 -7.93 -4.64 -6.91
N ILE A 59 -7.51 -3.42 -6.57
CA ILE A 59 -6.25 -3.15 -5.85
C ILE A 59 -6.14 -3.93 -4.53
N HIS A 60 -7.22 -4.03 -3.76
CA HIS A 60 -7.21 -4.78 -2.51
C HIS A 60 -7.04 -6.29 -2.73
N GLU A 61 -7.71 -6.84 -3.75
CA GLU A 61 -7.62 -8.26 -4.09
C GLU A 61 -6.25 -8.60 -4.69
N ASP A 62 -5.70 -7.74 -5.55
CA ASP A 62 -4.36 -7.91 -6.10
C ASP A 62 -3.30 -7.87 -5.00
N THR A 63 -3.43 -6.95 -4.05
CA THR A 63 -2.55 -6.87 -2.88
C THR A 63 -2.60 -8.16 -2.06
N ARG A 64 -3.80 -8.70 -1.81
CA ARG A 64 -3.99 -10.00 -1.13
C ARG A 64 -3.35 -11.14 -1.90
N ARG A 65 -3.57 -11.23 -3.21
CA ARG A 65 -3.00 -12.29 -4.05
C ARG A 65 -1.48 -12.26 -4.11
N LEU A 66 -0.89 -11.06 -4.13
CA LEU A 66 0.55 -10.87 -4.29
C LEU A 66 1.31 -10.93 -2.95
N LEU A 67 0.76 -10.34 -1.89
CA LEU A 67 1.45 -10.21 -0.59
C LEU A 67 0.94 -11.18 0.47
N GLY A 68 -0.16 -11.90 0.20
CA GLY A 68 -0.81 -12.79 1.15
C GLY A 68 -1.82 -12.08 2.07
N GLU A 69 -2.70 -12.88 2.67
CA GLU A 69 -3.82 -12.38 3.49
C GLU A 69 -3.36 -11.54 4.68
N THR A 70 -2.30 -11.98 5.37
CA THR A 70 -1.79 -11.30 6.57
C THR A 70 -1.30 -9.89 6.25
N SER A 71 -0.43 -9.75 5.24
CA SER A 71 0.12 -8.46 4.84
C SER A 71 -0.96 -7.55 4.25
N ALA A 72 -1.85 -8.08 3.42
CA ALA A 72 -2.98 -7.30 2.89
C ALA A 72 -3.92 -6.79 3.99
N SER A 73 -4.23 -7.63 4.99
CA SER A 73 -5.03 -7.23 6.15
C SER A 73 -4.36 -6.11 6.97
N LEU A 74 -3.04 -6.18 7.15
CA LEU A 74 -2.27 -5.13 7.83
C LEU A 74 -2.32 -3.81 7.06
N ILE A 75 -2.10 -3.85 5.74
CA ILE A 75 -2.18 -2.67 4.88
C ILE A 75 -3.58 -2.07 4.92
N TRP A 76 -4.61 -2.90 4.82
CA TRP A 76 -6.01 -2.48 4.91
C TRP A 76 -6.29 -1.78 6.23
N ALA A 77 -5.97 -2.41 7.36
CA ALA A 77 -6.18 -1.81 8.67
C ALA A 77 -5.44 -0.48 8.81
N ALA A 78 -4.16 -0.44 8.44
CA ALA A 78 -3.32 0.77 8.48
C ALA A 78 -3.89 1.92 7.64
N SER A 79 -4.49 1.60 6.49
CA SER A 79 -5.10 2.60 5.60
C SER A 79 -6.26 3.38 6.23
N GLN A 80 -6.93 2.82 7.24
CA GLN A 80 -8.06 3.44 7.93
C GLN A 80 -7.63 4.45 9.01
N PHE A 81 -6.43 4.33 9.55
CA PHE A 81 -5.97 5.14 10.70
C PHE A 81 -5.51 6.56 10.33
N GLY A 82 -5.22 6.82 9.05
CA GLY A 82 -4.58 8.06 8.62
C GLY A 82 -5.48 9.30 8.54
N SER A 83 -6.81 9.15 8.64
CA SER A 83 -7.75 10.27 8.44
C SER A 83 -8.03 11.10 9.70
N THR A 84 -7.68 10.60 10.89
CA THR A 84 -7.98 11.25 12.19
C THR A 84 -6.76 11.82 12.91
N LEU A 85 -5.57 11.68 12.33
CA LEU A 85 -4.29 12.05 12.95
C LEU A 85 -3.72 13.34 12.34
N ASP A 86 -3.01 14.12 13.16
CA ASP A 86 -2.22 15.26 12.69
C ASP A 86 -1.13 14.81 11.70
N PRO A 87 -0.66 15.68 10.78
CA PRO A 87 0.28 15.30 9.72
C PRO A 87 1.56 14.59 10.19
N GLU A 88 2.15 15.03 11.30
CA GLU A 88 3.36 14.40 11.86
C GLU A 88 3.06 13.02 12.49
N GLN A 89 1.93 12.91 13.18
CA GLN A 89 1.47 11.64 13.75
C GLN A 89 1.11 10.65 12.64
N ARG A 90 0.53 11.12 11.55
CA ARG A 90 0.23 10.32 10.35
C ARG A 90 1.51 9.80 9.72
N LEU A 91 2.54 10.62 9.57
CA LEU A 91 3.83 10.19 9.02
C LEU A 91 4.47 9.10 9.89
N THR A 92 4.48 9.32 11.21
CA THR A 92 5.02 8.36 12.17
C THR A 92 4.23 7.04 12.14
N ALA A 93 2.89 7.11 12.09
CA ALA A 93 2.04 5.94 11.99
C ALA A 93 2.27 5.15 10.69
N LEU A 94 2.39 5.84 9.54
CA LEU A 94 2.69 5.21 8.25
C LEU A 94 4.00 4.40 8.30
N GLN A 95 5.05 5.00 8.88
CA GLN A 95 6.35 4.35 9.03
C GLN A 95 6.28 3.11 9.93
N ILE A 96 5.62 3.22 11.09
CA ILE A 96 5.45 2.09 12.03
C ILE A 96 4.67 0.94 11.37
N GLN A 97 3.58 1.25 10.65
CA GLN A 97 2.79 0.22 10.00
C GLN A 97 3.52 -0.38 8.80
N ALA A 98 4.27 0.41 8.04
CA ALA A 98 5.09 -0.08 6.94
C ALA A 98 6.14 -1.08 7.43
N ARG A 99 6.75 -0.80 8.59
CA ARG A 99 7.68 -1.73 9.24
C ARG A 99 7.02 -3.08 9.55
N ARG A 100 5.83 -3.05 10.15
CA ARG A 100 5.06 -4.28 10.47
C ARG A 100 4.68 -5.08 9.22
N ILE A 101 4.39 -4.41 8.11
CA ILE A 101 4.09 -5.08 6.85
C ILE A 101 5.34 -5.80 6.34
N LEU A 102 6.52 -5.16 6.34
CA LEU A 102 7.76 -5.81 5.96
C LEU A 102 8.09 -7.01 6.85
N GLU A 103 7.96 -6.85 8.17
CA GLU A 103 8.13 -7.94 9.12
C GLU A 103 7.20 -9.11 8.82
N SER A 104 5.94 -8.85 8.43
CA SER A 104 5.00 -9.91 8.04
C SER A 104 5.40 -10.64 6.75
N LEU A 105 6.07 -9.97 5.82
CA LEU A 105 6.56 -10.55 4.57
C LEU A 105 7.84 -11.36 4.77
N ASP A 106 8.69 -10.95 5.72
CA ASP A 106 9.95 -11.64 6.02
C ASP A 106 9.76 -12.91 6.87
N LEU A 107 8.58 -13.08 7.48
CA LEU A 107 8.17 -14.31 8.18
C LEU A 107 7.81 -15.48 7.23
N TYR A 108 7.76 -15.21 5.92
CA TYR A 108 7.55 -16.17 4.84
C TYR A 108 8.75 -16.19 3.86
#